data_AF-A0A258C556-F1
#
_entry.id   AF-A0A258C556-F1
#
_cell.length_a   1.000
_cell.length_b   1.000
_cell.length_c   1.000
_cell.angle_alpha   90.00
_cell.angle_beta   90.00
_cell.angle_gamma   90.00
#
_symmetry.space_group_name_H-M   'P 1'
#
loop_
_entity.id
_entity.type
_entity.pdbx_description
1 polymer ?
#
loop_
_entity_poly.entity_id
_entity_poly.type
_entity_poly.pdbx_seq_one_letter_code
_entity_poly.pdbx_strand_id
1 'polypeptide(L)'
;QTIRIGNVSAGLKNLAKLMNCPVIALSQLNRNLTGKPTLMNLRDSGSIEQDADMVIFLHDEDYEGQRDEHSLTEIIFAKNRMGRTGSTFLQPELHLSRFSDTKRLPEAKPEPQAKSLKKLY
;
A
#
# COMPACT_ATOMS: atom_id res chain seq x y z
N GLN A 1 -18.49 -6.69 -14.28
CA GLN A 1 -18.65 -6.13 -12.92
C GLN A 1 -17.85 -4.83 -12.71
N THR A 2 -16.78 -4.59 -13.47
CA THR A 2 -15.89 -3.41 -13.38
C THR A 2 -16.57 -2.04 -13.56
N ILE A 3 -17.62 -1.94 -14.38
CA ILE A 3 -18.38 -0.69 -14.61
C ILE A 3 -18.99 -0.13 -13.31
N ARG A 4 -19.36 -1.01 -12.36
CA ARG A 4 -19.97 -0.58 -11.09
C ARG A 4 -18.95 0.12 -10.18
N ILE A 5 -17.70 -0.34 -10.17
CA ILE A 5 -16.66 0.20 -9.29
C ILE A 5 -16.24 1.60 -9.78
N GLY A 6 -16.10 1.79 -11.09
CA GLY A 6 -15.75 3.10 -11.64
C GLY A 6 -16.81 4.19 -11.41
N ASN A 7 -18.10 3.82 -11.46
CA ASN A 7 -19.17 4.76 -11.13
C ASN A 7 -19.12 5.19 -9.64
N VAL A 8 -18.73 4.27 -8.75
CA VAL A 8 -18.57 4.58 -7.32
C VAL A 8 -17.41 5.56 -7.10
N SER A 9 -16.24 5.33 -7.71
CA SER A 9 -15.09 6.24 -7.54
C SER A 9 -15.36 7.64 -8.08
N ALA A 10 -16.00 7.76 -9.25
CA ALA A 10 -16.43 9.04 -9.79
C ALA A 10 -17.43 9.75 -8.87
N GLY A 11 -18.41 9.01 -8.31
CA GLY A 11 -19.37 9.53 -7.34
C GLY A 11 -18.69 10.07 -6.07
N LEU A 12 -17.73 9.33 -5.52
CA LEU A 12 -16.97 9.75 -4.33
C LEU A 12 -16.14 11.01 -4.60
N LYS A 13 -15.51 11.12 -5.78
CA LYS A 13 -14.78 12.32 -6.17
C LYS A 13 -15.69 13.54 -6.28
N ASN A 14 -16.88 13.37 -6.85
CA ASN A 14 -17.86 14.46 -6.94
C ASN A 14 -18.40 14.85 -5.56
N LEU A 15 -18.66 13.88 -4.68
CA LEU A 15 -19.06 14.14 -3.30
C LEU A 15 -18.00 14.94 -2.54
N ALA A 16 -16.72 14.57 -2.66
CA ALA A 16 -15.61 15.29 -2.04
C ALA A 16 -15.55 16.76 -2.49
N LYS A 17 -15.74 17.01 -3.79
CA LYS A 17 -15.80 18.37 -4.35
C LYS A 17 -17.03 19.15 -3.86
N LEU A 18 -18.19 18.50 -3.77
CA LEU A 18 -19.43 19.14 -3.36
C LEU A 18 -19.40 19.53 -1.89
N MET A 19 -18.90 18.64 -1.02
CA MET A 19 -18.85 18.86 0.43
C MET A 19 -17.60 19.61 0.88
N ASN A 20 -16.66 19.87 -0.05
CA ASN A 20 -15.37 20.48 0.23
C ASN A 20 -14.61 19.81 1.39
N CYS A 21 -14.63 18.47 1.43
CA CYS A 21 -13.96 17.70 2.47
C CYS A 21 -13.21 16.50 1.89
N PRO A 22 -12.13 16.02 2.54
CA PRO A 22 -11.43 14.82 2.09
C PRO A 22 -12.32 13.58 2.23
N VAL A 23 -12.39 12.79 1.16
CA VAL A 23 -13.06 11.48 1.17
C VAL A 23 -12.00 10.40 1.06
N ILE A 24 -11.97 9.51 2.05
CA ILE A 24 -11.05 8.37 2.09
C ILE A 24 -11.87 7.10 1.82
N ALA A 25 -11.45 6.32 0.84
CA ALA A 25 -12.02 5.03 0.52
C ALA A 25 -10.95 3.94 0.69
N LEU A 26 -11.32 2.83 1.30
CA LEU A 26 -10.47 1.66 1.42
C LEU A 26 -10.75 0.72 0.24
N SER A 27 -9.68 0.19 -0.36
CA SER A 27 -9.77 -0.81 -1.42
C SER A 27 -8.89 -2.00 -1.05
N GLN A 28 -9.46 -3.19 -1.17
CA GLN A 28 -8.72 -4.42 -0.95
C GLN A 28 -8.04 -4.85 -2.26
N LEU A 29 -6.75 -5.19 -2.19
CA LEU A 29 -6.01 -5.76 -3.32
C LEU A 29 -6.29 -7.26 -3.48
N ASN A 30 -5.99 -7.79 -4.67
CA ASN A 30 -6.12 -9.22 -4.95
C ASN A 30 -5.25 -10.06 -3.99
N ARG A 31 -5.81 -11.19 -3.51
CA ARG A 31 -5.15 -12.09 -2.56
C ARG A 31 -3.86 -12.74 -3.07
N ASN A 32 -3.72 -12.84 -4.40
CA ASN A 32 -2.56 -13.45 -5.04
C ASN A 32 -1.43 -12.44 -5.27
N LEU A 33 -1.54 -11.21 -4.74
CA LEU A 33 -0.48 -10.23 -4.81
C LEU A 33 0.74 -10.72 -4.02
N THR A 34 1.86 -10.85 -4.71
CA THR A 34 3.16 -11.10 -4.09
C THR A 34 4.05 -9.86 -4.23
N GLY A 35 4.74 -9.51 -3.15
CA GLY A 35 5.64 -8.35 -3.11
C GLY A 35 4.92 -7.00 -3.00
N LYS A 36 5.63 -5.95 -3.41
CA LYS A 36 5.22 -4.57 -3.18
C LYS A 36 4.04 -4.16 -4.08
N PRO A 37 2.96 -3.59 -3.51
CA PRO A 37 1.82 -3.14 -4.28
C PRO A 37 2.16 -1.96 -5.20
N THR A 38 1.56 -1.97 -6.38
CA THR A 38 1.69 -0.95 -7.42
C THR A 38 0.31 -0.57 -7.96
N LEU A 39 0.23 0.52 -8.72
CA LEU A 39 -1.03 0.95 -9.35
C LEU A 39 -1.63 -0.12 -10.28
N MET A 40 -0.80 -0.98 -10.89
CA MET A 40 -1.27 -2.10 -11.69
C MET A 40 -2.16 -3.08 -10.90
N ASN A 41 -1.99 -3.15 -9.58
CA ASN A 41 -2.82 -3.99 -8.73
C ASN A 41 -4.23 -3.42 -8.50
N LEU A 42 -4.47 -2.16 -8.88
CA LEU A 42 -5.80 -1.53 -8.94
C LEU A 42 -6.43 -1.59 -10.34
N ARG A 43 -5.72 -2.11 -11.34
CA ARG A 43 -6.18 -2.12 -12.74
C ARG A 43 -7.50 -2.89 -12.91
N ASP A 44 -7.69 -3.97 -12.16
CA ASP A 44 -8.94 -4.75 -12.15
C ASP A 44 -10.11 -3.99 -11.51
N SER A 45 -9.82 -2.96 -10.72
CA SER A 45 -10.81 -2.06 -10.13
C SER A 45 -11.24 -0.93 -11.07
N GLY A 46 -10.75 -0.92 -12.31
CA GLY A 46 -11.18 0.01 -13.36
C GLY A 46 -10.65 1.42 -13.15
N SER A 47 -11.54 2.41 -12.97
CA SER A 47 -11.20 3.84 -13.01
C SER A 47 -10.72 4.43 -11.68
N ILE A 48 -10.65 3.65 -10.59
CA ILE A 48 -10.22 4.15 -9.26
C ILE A 48 -8.86 4.86 -9.37
N GLU A 49 -7.91 4.25 -10.09
CA GLU A 49 -6.59 4.83 -10.29
C GLU A 49 -6.68 6.21 -10.94
N GLN A 50 -7.57 6.41 -11.91
CA GLN A 50 -7.71 7.67 -12.63
C GLN A 50 -8.45 8.72 -11.80
N ASP A 51 -9.48 8.32 -11.07
CA ASP A 51 -10.36 9.20 -10.32
C ASP A 51 -9.72 9.74 -9.03
N ALA A 52 -8.94 8.91 -8.35
CA ALA A 52 -8.28 9.27 -7.09
C ALA A 52 -7.24 10.38 -7.27
N ASP A 53 -7.20 11.35 -6.35
CA ASP A 53 -6.13 12.35 -6.31
C ASP A 53 -4.85 11.80 -5.68
N MET A 54 -5.01 10.91 -4.70
CA MET A 54 -3.92 10.23 -4.01
C MET A 54 -4.24 8.74 -3.89
N VAL A 55 -3.22 7.90 -4.08
CA VAL A 55 -3.30 6.45 -3.83
C VAL A 55 -2.18 6.10 -2.87
N ILE A 56 -2.56 5.53 -1.73
CA ILE A 56 -1.67 5.09 -0.67
C ILE A 56 -1.80 3.58 -0.52
N PHE A 57 -0.68 2.88 -0.57
CA PHE A 57 -0.62 1.47 -0.20
C PHE A 57 0.06 1.30 1.14
N LEU A 58 -0.39 0.29 1.89
CA LEU A 58 0.29 -0.21 3.07
C LEU A 58 0.98 -1.50 2.65
N HIS A 59 2.28 -1.58 2.85
CA HIS A 59 3.07 -2.77 2.56
C HIS A 59 3.85 -3.18 3.80
N ASP A 60 3.68 -4.45 4.17
CA ASP A 60 4.40 -5.09 5.25
C ASP A 60 5.19 -6.24 4.65
N GLU A 61 6.51 -6.14 4.67
CA GLU A 61 7.38 -7.19 4.13
C GLU A 61 7.40 -8.44 5.01
N ASP A 62 7.06 -8.32 6.29
CA ASP A 62 7.17 -9.41 7.28
C ASP A 62 5.80 -10.03 7.61
N TYR A 63 4.78 -9.70 6.82
CA TYR A 63 3.39 -10.13 7.00
C TYR A 63 3.24 -11.67 7.02
N GLU A 64 4.09 -12.40 6.29
CA GLU A 64 4.09 -13.86 6.17
C GLU A 64 4.72 -14.59 7.38
N GLY A 65 4.88 -13.91 8.53
CA GLY A 65 5.04 -14.59 9.83
C GLY A 65 6.41 -14.47 10.50
N GLN A 66 7.24 -13.49 10.14
CA GLN A 66 8.50 -13.20 10.83
C GLN A 66 8.53 -11.75 11.34
N ARG A 67 7.39 -11.27 11.83
CA ARG A 67 7.29 -9.92 12.34
C ARG A 67 7.97 -9.83 13.71
N ASP A 68 8.96 -8.95 13.82
CA ASP A 68 9.64 -8.68 15.07
C ASP A 68 9.38 -7.23 15.53
N GLU A 69 10.07 -6.80 16.59
CA GLU A 69 9.97 -5.42 17.10
C GLU A 69 10.60 -4.37 16.16
N HIS A 70 11.36 -4.80 15.16
CA HIS A 70 12.02 -3.99 14.14
C HIS A 70 11.22 -3.91 12.85
N SER A 71 10.21 -4.76 12.64
CA SER A 71 9.33 -4.72 11.48
C SER A 71 8.61 -3.37 11.36
N LEU A 72 8.86 -2.68 10.25
CA LEU A 72 8.20 -1.43 9.88
C LEU A 72 7.16 -1.69 8.80
N THR A 73 6.08 -0.90 8.81
CA THR A 73 5.13 -0.88 7.69
C THR A 73 5.49 0.25 6.75
N GLU A 74 5.74 -0.08 5.49
CA GLU A 74 5.96 0.90 4.43
C GLU A 74 4.63 1.49 3.97
N ILE A 75 4.53 2.82 4.05
CA ILE A 75 3.43 3.61 3.51
C ILE A 75 3.89 4.19 2.18
N ILE A 76 3.26 3.73 1.10
CA ILE A 76 3.67 4.03 -0.27
C ILE A 76 2.68 5.00 -0.88
N PHE A 77 3.10 6.24 -1.13
CA PHE A 77 2.36 7.23 -1.91
C PHE A 77 2.55 6.96 -3.40
N ALA A 78 1.81 5.98 -3.92
CA ALA A 78 1.93 5.52 -5.31
C ALA A 78 1.42 6.55 -6.34
N LYS A 79 0.44 7.38 -5.94
CA LYS A 79 -0.06 8.50 -6.74
C LYS A 79 -0.29 9.70 -5.84
N ASN A 80 0.09 10.89 -6.29
CA ASN A 80 -0.23 12.16 -5.64
C ASN A 80 -0.34 13.26 -6.70
N ARG A 81 -1.55 13.76 -6.98
CA ARG A 81 -1.75 14.82 -7.98
C ARG A 81 -1.21 16.18 -7.57
N MET A 82 -1.11 16.44 -6.26
CA MET A 82 -0.77 17.77 -5.72
C MET A 82 0.59 17.78 -5.00
N GLY A 83 1.45 16.82 -5.31
CA GLY A 83 2.76 16.75 -4.65
C GLY A 83 3.60 15.56 -5.11
N ARG A 84 4.64 15.27 -4.33
CA ARG A 84 5.55 14.15 -4.61
C ARG A 84 4.92 12.80 -4.28
N THR A 85 5.29 11.79 -5.05
CA THR A 85 5.18 10.38 -4.69
C THR A 85 6.41 9.97 -3.87
N GLY A 86 6.36 8.78 -3.28
CA GLY A 86 7.46 8.23 -2.50
C GLY A 86 6.96 7.26 -1.44
N SER A 87 7.82 6.89 -0.50
CA SER A 87 7.42 6.08 0.64
C SER A 87 8.00 6.62 1.94
N THR A 88 7.33 6.24 3.03
CA THR A 88 7.80 6.45 4.40
C THR A 88 7.51 5.20 5.21
N PHE A 89 8.15 5.05 6.35
CA PHE A 89 7.97 3.91 7.23
C PHE A 89 7.30 4.35 8.53
N LEU A 90 6.40 3.53 9.05
CA LEU A 90 5.75 3.73 10.35
C LEU A 90 5.96 2.49 11.22
N GLN A 91 6.01 2.68 12.53
CA GLN A 91 6.04 1.57 13.49
C GLN A 91 4.62 1.05 13.71
N PRO A 92 4.35 -0.23 13.42
CA PRO A 92 3.03 -0.81 13.61
C PRO A 92 2.87 -1.41 15.01
N GLU A 93 2.00 -0.83 15.82
CA GLU A 93 1.59 -1.33 17.13
C GLU A 93 0.26 -2.08 16.99
N LEU A 94 0.29 -3.25 16.35
CA LEU A 94 -0.93 -3.99 15.95
C LEU A 94 -1.83 -4.38 17.12
N HIS A 95 -1.25 -4.63 18.29
CA HIS A 95 -2.00 -4.92 19.52
C HIS A 95 -2.88 -3.74 19.98
N LEU A 96 -2.61 -2.53 19.48
CA LEU A 96 -3.39 -1.32 19.74
C LEU A 96 -4.07 -0.77 18.47
N SER A 97 -3.99 -1.50 17.35
CA SER A 97 -4.45 -1.03 16.03
C SER A 97 -3.92 0.38 15.69
N ARG A 98 -2.66 0.64 16.03
CA ARG A 98 -2.04 1.97 15.92
C ARG A 98 -0.77 1.92 15.06
N PHE A 99 -0.53 3.00 14.34
CA PHE A 99 0.76 3.29 13.72
C PHE A 99 1.37 4.51 14.40
N SER A 100 2.61 4.40 14.85
CA SER A 100 3.37 5.48 15.48
C SER A 100 4.51 5.95 14.58
N ASP A 101 4.91 7.20 14.78
CA ASP A 101 6.06 7.77 14.10
C ASP A 101 7.35 7.04 14.52
N THR A 102 8.27 6.88 13.58
CA THR A 102 9.54 6.22 13.81
C THR A 102 10.67 7.04 13.20
N LYS A 103 11.73 7.22 13.98
CA LYS A 103 12.99 7.82 13.49
C LYS A 103 13.89 6.76 12.84
N ARG A 104 13.50 5.49 12.89
CA ARG A 104 14.27 4.39 12.33
C ARG A 104 14.09 4.37 10.82
N LEU A 105 15.20 4.37 10.11
CA LEU A 105 15.21 3.98 8.71
C LEU A 105 15.05 2.45 8.65
N PRO A 106 14.45 1.89 7.60
CA PRO A 106 14.44 0.45 7.41
C PRO A 106 15.88 -0.05 7.49
N GLU A 107 16.16 -0.96 8.41
CA GLU A 107 17.44 -1.65 8.42
C GLU A 107 17.56 -2.41 7.10
N ALA A 108 18.67 -2.24 6.38
CA ALA A 108 18.90 -2.99 5.16
C ALA A 108 18.87 -4.47 5.53
N LYS A 109 17.86 -5.21 5.05
CA LYS A 109 17.84 -6.66 5.21
C LYS A 109 19.19 -7.17 4.69
N PRO A 110 19.92 -8.02 5.44
CA PRO A 110 21.09 -8.67 4.88
C PRO A 110 20.66 -9.34 3.58
N GLU A 111 21.46 -9.20 2.52
CA GLU A 111 21.17 -9.80 1.22
C GLU A 111 20.67 -11.23 1.45
N PRO A 112 19.56 -11.65 0.80
CA PRO A 112 19.06 -13.00 0.94
C PRO A 112 20.23 -13.93 0.64
N GLN A 113 20.72 -14.64 1.67
CA GLN A 113 21.82 -15.57 1.51
C GLN A 113 21.39 -16.52 0.41
N ALA A 114 22.09 -16.46 -0.73
CA ALA A 114 21.78 -17.26 -1.90
C ALA A 114 21.58 -18.70 -1.41
N LYS A 115 20.35 -19.22 -1.53
CA LYS A 115 20.06 -20.61 -1.20
C LYS A 115 21.07 -21.43 -1.99
N SER A 116 22.06 -21.96 -1.28
CA SER A 116 23.15 -22.74 -1.86
C SER A 116 22.52 -23.79 -2.77
N LEU A 117 22.76 -23.69 -4.08
CA LEU A 117 22.37 -24.66 -5.11
C LEU A 117 23.17 -25.96 -4.96
N LYS A 118 23.27 -26.49 -3.74
CA LYS A 118 23.81 -27.81 -3.44
C LYS A 118 22.63 -28.76 -3.27
N LYS A 119 22.10 -29.21 -4.41
CA LYS A 119 21.45 -30.52 -4.65
C LYS A 119 20.76 -30.47 -6.02
N LEU A 120 21.55 -30.39 -7.08
CA LEU A 120 21.11 -30.83 -8.41
C LEU A 120 22.31 -31.13 -9.32
N TYR A 121 23.22 -31.99 -8.86
CA TYR A 121 24.06 -32.86 -9.67
C TYR A 121 24.36 -34.11 -8.84
#